data_AF-Q8TZB1-F1
#
_entry.id   AF-Q8TZB1-F1
#
_cell.length_a   1.000
_cell.length_b   1.000
_cell.length_c   1.000
_cell.angle_alpha   90.00
_cell.angle_beta   90.00
_cell.angle_gamma   90.00
#
_symmetry.space_group_name_H-M   'P 1'
#
loop_
_entity.id
_entity.type
_entity.pdbx_description
1 polymer ?
#
loop_
_entity_poly.entity_id
_entity_poly.type
_entity_poly.pdbx_seq_one_letter_code
_entity_poly.pdbx_strand_id
1 'polypeptide(L)'
;MHGLTEGLARHFYPLVDPFIHYFGPALGMLVAAALVTLFIDIVYELVIGREELERVRKMADETKKYQEELQRAKVLGDVKRMKEIEEKMRDHSREFLKVQSQLMSKQIKAMIITFPPIIIIIYTLEYRLAHWTVKLPFYVPGVGDTLGPVGWYILCAVTVSFVLKPLAETAVKRFGGG
;
A
#
# COMPACT_ATOMS: atom_id res chain seq x y z
N MET A 1 -5.60 5.49 27.70
CA MET A 1 -4.35 5.43 26.91
C MET A 1 -4.09 6.77 26.19
N HIS A 2 -4.16 7.91 26.90
CA HIS A 2 -4.03 9.26 26.28
C HIS A 2 -2.63 9.87 26.40
N GLY A 3 -1.90 9.62 27.50
CA GLY A 3 -0.62 10.30 27.74
C GLY A 3 0.57 9.84 26.88
N LEU A 4 0.59 8.57 26.43
CA LEU A 4 1.73 8.03 25.65
C LEU A 4 1.69 8.49 24.18
N THR A 5 0.48 8.61 23.62
CA THR A 5 0.23 9.11 22.27
C THR A 5 0.34 10.63 22.21
N GLU A 6 -0.07 11.36 23.25
CA GLU A 6 0.14 12.81 23.36
C GLU A 6 1.63 13.19 23.51
N GLY A 7 2.42 12.39 24.24
CA GLY A 7 3.87 12.60 24.37
C GLY A 7 4.63 12.38 23.06
N LEU A 8 4.25 11.35 22.29
CA LEU A 8 4.79 11.09 20.95
C LEU A 8 4.30 12.12 19.93
N ALA A 9 3.02 12.50 19.98
CA ALA A 9 2.45 13.53 19.13
C ALA A 9 3.16 14.88 19.36
N ARG A 10 3.48 15.26 20.60
CA ARG A 10 4.26 16.48 20.91
C ARG A 10 5.67 16.48 20.32
N HIS A 11 6.33 15.32 20.21
CA HIS A 11 7.67 15.23 19.60
C HIS A 11 7.63 15.32 18.07
N PHE A 12 6.58 14.79 17.44
CA PHE A 12 6.37 14.89 15.99
C PHE A 12 5.67 16.19 15.56
N TYR A 13 5.00 16.86 16.51
CA TYR A 13 4.33 18.16 16.33
C TYR A 13 5.22 19.20 15.64
N PRO A 14 6.43 19.52 16.12
CA PRO A 14 7.29 20.53 15.49
C PRO A 14 7.79 20.15 14.08
N LEU A 15 7.65 18.88 13.69
CA LEU A 15 8.10 18.40 12.37
C LEU A 15 7.05 18.67 11.29
N VAL A 16 5.76 18.68 11.66
CA VAL A 16 4.63 18.92 10.74
C VAL A 16 4.13 20.37 10.84
N ASP A 17 4.31 21.00 12.01
CA ASP A 17 3.87 22.38 12.30
C ASP A 17 4.28 23.45 11.28
N PRO A 18 5.57 23.56 10.90
CA PRO A 18 6.03 24.62 10.01
C PRO A 18 5.43 24.50 8.60
N PHE A 19 5.15 23.29 8.12
CA PHE A 19 4.59 23.07 6.79
C PHE A 19 3.13 23.52 6.68
N ILE A 20 2.33 23.28 7.72
CA ILE A 20 0.91 23.69 7.76
C ILE A 20 0.80 25.21 7.89
N HIS A 21 1.73 25.85 8.61
CA HIS A 21 1.71 27.30 8.83
C HIS A 21 2.22 28.10 7.62
N TYR A 22 3.25 27.62 6.90
CA TYR A 22 3.85 28.36 5.77
C TYR A 22 3.09 28.21 4.44
N PHE A 23 2.53 27.04 4.14
CA PHE A 23 1.92 26.75 2.82
C PHE A 23 0.38 26.77 2.82
N GLY A 24 -0.23 27.05 3.98
CA GLY A 24 -1.67 26.92 4.18
C GLY A 24 -2.12 25.47 4.39
N PRO A 25 -3.31 25.25 4.97
CA PRO A 25 -3.75 23.94 5.44
C PRO A 25 -3.86 22.89 4.32
N ALA A 26 -4.23 23.29 3.10
CA ALA A 26 -4.38 22.36 1.98
C ALA A 26 -3.03 21.86 1.43
N LEU A 27 -2.07 22.76 1.21
CA LEU A 27 -0.80 22.43 0.55
C LEU A 27 0.22 21.86 1.55
N GLY A 28 0.19 22.31 2.81
CA GLY A 28 0.96 21.70 3.89
C GLY A 28 0.58 20.24 4.16
N MET A 29 -0.71 19.90 4.07
CA MET A 29 -1.16 18.50 4.16
C MET A 29 -0.70 17.65 2.99
N LEU A 30 -0.67 18.21 1.78
CA LEU A 30 -0.21 17.49 0.59
C LEU A 30 1.28 17.13 0.72
N VAL A 31 2.11 18.08 1.17
CA VAL A 31 3.55 17.83 1.40
C VAL A 31 3.76 16.83 2.52
N ALA A 32 3.03 16.94 3.63
CA ALA A 32 3.11 15.99 4.73
C ALA A 32 2.68 14.57 4.30
N ALA A 33 1.56 14.46 3.57
CA ALA A 33 1.09 13.20 3.03
C ALA A 33 2.11 12.59 2.06
N ALA A 34 2.69 13.39 1.17
CA ALA A 34 3.72 12.93 0.25
C ALA A 34 4.95 12.38 0.98
N LEU A 35 5.47 13.07 2.00
CA LEU A 35 6.61 12.60 2.79
C LEU A 35 6.30 11.28 3.52
N VAL A 36 5.09 11.14 4.05
CA VAL A 36 4.65 9.95 4.78
C VAL A 36 4.44 8.78 3.84
N THR A 37 3.81 9.00 2.69
CA THR A 37 3.68 7.98 1.64
C THR A 37 5.06 7.52 1.19
N LEU A 38 6.00 8.44 0.98
CA LEU A 38 7.38 8.10 0.64
C LEU A 38 8.06 7.25 1.72
N PHE A 39 7.88 7.60 2.99
CA PHE A 39 8.40 6.81 4.11
C PHE A 39 7.78 5.41 4.17
N ILE A 40 6.46 5.30 4.00
CA ILE A 40 5.74 4.01 3.96
C ILE A 40 6.25 3.15 2.80
N ASP A 41 6.42 3.73 1.62
CA ASP A 41 6.90 3.03 0.43
C ASP A 41 8.33 2.50 0.64
N ILE A 42 9.21 3.29 1.25
CA ILE A 42 10.57 2.86 1.62
C ILE A 42 10.53 1.69 2.60
N VAL A 43 9.70 1.77 3.65
CA VAL A 43 9.54 0.69 4.63
C VAL A 43 8.99 -0.57 3.96
N TYR A 44 8.00 -0.42 3.08
CA TYR A 44 7.39 -1.54 2.37
C TYR A 44 8.40 -2.25 1.48
N GLU A 45 9.18 -1.48 0.72
CA GLU A 45 10.23 -2.01 -0.15
C GLU A 45 11.34 -2.72 0.66
N LEU A 46 11.74 -2.13 1.80
CA LEU A 46 12.75 -2.71 2.69
C LEU A 46 12.29 -4.01 3.36
N VAL A 47 11.02 -4.08 3.77
CA VAL A 47 10.48 -5.21 4.54
C VAL A 47 10.09 -6.39 3.64
N ILE A 48 9.53 -6.13 2.46
CA ILE A 48 9.04 -7.19 1.58
C ILE A 48 10.13 -7.68 0.64
N GLY A 49 11.01 -6.78 0.19
CA GLY A 49 12.10 -7.08 -0.72
C GLY A 49 11.62 -7.34 -2.14
N ARG A 50 12.41 -6.90 -3.12
CA ARG A 50 12.12 -7.09 -4.55
C ARG A 50 12.09 -8.57 -4.96
N GLU A 51 12.92 -9.40 -4.32
CA GLU A 51 13.07 -10.82 -4.64
C GLU A 51 11.78 -11.62 -4.45
N GLU A 52 11.03 -11.41 -3.36
CA GLU A 52 9.80 -12.17 -3.11
C GLU A 52 8.68 -11.78 -4.08
N LEU A 53 8.63 -10.50 -4.48
CA LEU A 53 7.70 -10.01 -5.50
C LEU A 53 8.03 -10.64 -6.86
N GLU A 54 9.31 -10.78 -7.20
CA GLU A 54 9.74 -11.49 -8.41
C GLU A 54 9.43 -12.98 -8.37
N ARG A 55 9.63 -13.66 -7.23
CA ARG A 55 9.26 -15.07 -7.07
C ARG A 55 7.77 -15.30 -7.31
N VAL A 56 6.90 -14.43 -6.77
CA VAL A 56 5.45 -14.51 -7.03
C VAL A 56 5.13 -14.26 -8.50
N ARG A 57 5.78 -13.29 -9.15
CA ARG A 57 5.57 -13.04 -10.59
C ARG A 57 5.96 -14.27 -11.42
N LYS A 58 7.13 -14.86 -11.17
CA LYS A 58 7.59 -16.08 -11.85
C LYS A 58 6.60 -17.25 -11.65
N MET A 59 6.19 -17.50 -10.41
CA MET A 59 5.22 -18.55 -10.11
C MET A 59 3.84 -18.30 -10.74
N ALA A 60 3.41 -17.04 -10.83
CA ALA A 60 2.16 -16.67 -11.50
C ALA A 60 2.23 -16.93 -13.02
N ASP A 61 3.36 -16.61 -13.65
CA ASP A 61 3.58 -16.88 -15.08
C ASP A 61 3.67 -18.38 -15.37
N GLU A 62 4.32 -19.17 -14.50
CA GLU A 62 4.33 -20.63 -14.59
C GLU A 62 2.92 -21.22 -14.44
N THR A 63 2.11 -20.69 -13.53
CA THR A 63 0.71 -21.11 -13.34
C THR A 63 -0.12 -20.88 -14.61
N LYS A 64 0.09 -19.77 -15.33
CA LYS A 64 -0.57 -19.51 -16.62
C LYS A 64 -0.18 -20.54 -17.67
N LYS A 65 1.12 -20.89 -17.76
CA LYS A 65 1.59 -21.94 -18.68
C LYS A 65 0.95 -23.28 -18.37
N TYR A 66 0.87 -23.67 -17.10
CA TYR A 66 0.18 -24.91 -16.71
C TYR A 66 -1.30 -24.89 -17.06
N GLN A 67 -2.00 -23.76 -16.91
CA GLN A 67 -3.40 -23.62 -17.33
C GLN A 67 -3.58 -23.78 -18.84
N GLU A 68 -2.68 -23.20 -19.64
CA GLU A 68 -2.69 -23.35 -21.10
C GLU A 68 -2.42 -24.81 -21.52
N GLU A 69 -1.44 -25.48 -20.90
CA GLU A 69 -1.15 -26.88 -21.15
C GLU A 69 -2.32 -27.80 -20.79
N LEU A 70 -3.01 -27.52 -19.68
CA LEU A 70 -4.22 -28.23 -19.26
C LEU A 70 -5.36 -28.05 -20.27
N GLN A 71 -5.56 -26.83 -20.79
CA GLN A 71 -6.56 -26.57 -21.84
C GLN A 71 -6.22 -27.35 -23.12
N ARG A 72 -4.96 -27.37 -23.54
CA ARG A 72 -4.52 -28.14 -24.72
C ARG A 72 -4.72 -29.65 -24.52
N ALA A 73 -4.39 -30.18 -23.34
CA ALA A 73 -4.58 -31.59 -23.01
C ALA A 73 -6.06 -32.00 -22.96
N LYS A 74 -6.94 -31.10 -22.48
CA LYS A 74 -8.41 -31.28 -22.51
C LYS A 74 -8.95 -31.37 -23.93
N VAL A 75 -8.48 -30.51 -24.83
CA VAL A 75 -8.88 -30.52 -26.25
C VAL A 75 -8.41 -31.80 -26.95
N LEU A 76 -7.23 -32.32 -26.59
CA LEU A 76 -6.65 -33.55 -27.14
C LEU A 76 -7.21 -34.84 -26.51
N GLY A 77 -8.01 -34.76 -25.44
CA GLY A 77 -8.61 -35.92 -24.77
C GLY A 77 -7.63 -36.86 -24.05
N ASP A 78 -6.40 -36.42 -23.78
CA ASP A 78 -5.35 -37.24 -23.18
C ASP A 78 -5.47 -37.27 -21.63
N VAL A 79 -6.18 -38.28 -21.12
CA VAL A 79 -6.48 -38.45 -19.69
C VAL A 79 -5.23 -38.65 -18.82
N LYS A 80 -4.14 -39.21 -19.38
CA LYS A 80 -2.89 -39.38 -18.63
C LYS A 80 -2.17 -38.03 -18.47
N ARG A 81 -2.02 -37.27 -19.56
CA ARG A 81 -1.43 -35.93 -19.50
C ARG A 81 -2.22 -34.97 -18.61
N MET A 82 -3.54 -35.05 -18.61
CA MET A 82 -4.37 -34.22 -17.72
C MET A 82 -4.05 -34.48 -16.24
N LYS A 83 -3.95 -35.75 -15.82
CA LYS A 83 -3.59 -36.11 -14.44
C LYS A 83 -2.19 -35.64 -14.05
N GLU A 84 -1.21 -35.79 -14.95
CA GLU A 84 0.16 -35.34 -14.71
C GLU A 84 0.26 -33.81 -14.57
N ILE A 85 -0.48 -33.04 -15.40
CA ILE A 85 -0.50 -31.58 -15.31
C ILE A 85 -1.26 -31.12 -14.06
N GLU A 86 -2.36 -31.77 -13.70
CA GLU A 86 -3.09 -31.49 -12.45
C GLU A 86 -2.23 -31.76 -11.21
N GLU A 87 -1.44 -32.83 -11.20
CA GLU A 87 -0.50 -33.15 -10.12
C GLU A 87 0.60 -32.09 -10.00
N LYS A 88 1.23 -31.71 -11.13
CA LYS A 88 2.20 -30.60 -11.17
C LYS A 88 1.61 -29.28 -10.69
N MET A 89 0.39 -28.96 -11.12
CA MET A 89 -0.31 -27.74 -10.70
C MET A 89 -0.63 -27.77 -9.21
N ARG A 90 -0.98 -28.93 -8.64
CA ARG A 90 -1.23 -29.10 -7.21
C ARG A 90 0.05 -28.90 -6.38
N ASP A 91 1.18 -29.41 -6.82
CA ASP A 91 2.47 -29.19 -6.16
C ASP A 91 2.92 -27.73 -6.26
N HIS A 92 2.82 -27.14 -7.45
CA HIS A 92 3.09 -25.71 -7.67
C HIS A 92 2.20 -24.82 -6.80
N SER A 93 0.91 -25.15 -6.69
CA SER A 93 -0.02 -24.41 -5.85
C SER A 93 0.35 -24.50 -4.36
N ARG A 94 0.89 -25.63 -3.89
CA ARG A 94 1.39 -25.75 -2.51
C ARG A 94 2.61 -24.87 -2.26
N GLU A 95 3.52 -24.80 -3.22
CA GLU A 95 4.69 -23.91 -3.14
C GLU A 95 4.28 -22.44 -3.19
N PHE A 96 3.37 -22.09 -4.10
CA PHE A 96 2.80 -20.75 -4.21
C PHE A 96 2.11 -20.30 -2.92
N LEU A 97 1.38 -21.20 -2.25
CA LEU A 97 0.77 -20.91 -0.93
C LEU A 97 1.82 -20.62 0.14
N LYS A 98 2.96 -21.32 0.14
CA LYS A 98 4.07 -21.05 1.08
C LYS A 98 4.67 -19.68 0.83
N VAL A 99 4.95 -19.33 -0.44
CA VAL A 99 5.50 -18.02 -0.82
C VAL A 99 4.51 -16.91 -0.52
N GLN A 100 3.22 -17.10 -0.82
CA GLN A 100 2.18 -16.16 -0.42
C GLN A 100 2.10 -15.99 1.10
N SER A 101 2.18 -17.06 1.87
CA SER A 101 2.16 -16.99 3.34
C SER A 101 3.35 -16.21 3.90
N GLN A 102 4.54 -16.40 3.33
CA GLN A 102 5.73 -15.62 3.67
C GLN A 102 5.54 -14.14 3.34
N LEU A 103 5.01 -13.83 2.16
CA LEU A 103 4.68 -12.47 1.76
C LEU A 103 3.64 -11.83 2.64
N MET A 104 2.56 -12.54 2.99
CA MET A 104 1.52 -12.07 3.90
C MET A 104 2.12 -11.75 5.27
N SER A 105 3.03 -12.60 5.77
CA SER A 105 3.73 -12.36 7.04
C SER A 105 4.63 -11.11 6.97
N LYS A 106 5.36 -10.92 5.86
CA LYS A 106 6.16 -9.71 5.62
C LYS A 106 5.27 -8.47 5.47
N GLN A 107 4.11 -8.57 4.81
CA GLN A 107 3.14 -7.49 4.68
C GLN A 107 2.53 -7.11 6.03
N ILE A 108 2.18 -8.08 6.88
CA ILE A 108 1.71 -7.81 8.24
C ILE A 108 2.79 -7.09 9.04
N LYS A 109 4.05 -7.50 8.91
CA LYS A 109 5.18 -6.82 9.55
C LYS A 109 5.31 -5.38 9.07
N ALA A 110 5.23 -5.16 7.75
CA ALA A 110 5.24 -3.81 7.17
C ALA A 110 4.06 -2.99 7.71
N MET A 111 2.86 -3.56 7.73
CA MET A 111 1.65 -2.92 8.24
C MET A 111 1.78 -2.50 9.70
N ILE A 112 2.33 -3.36 10.57
CA ILE A 112 2.57 -3.05 11.99
C ILE A 112 3.58 -1.91 12.15
N ILE A 113 4.59 -1.82 11.27
CA ILE A 113 5.57 -0.73 11.28
C ILE A 113 4.94 0.57 10.76
N THR A 114 4.05 0.50 9.76
CA THR A 114 3.42 1.67 9.13
C THR A 114 2.18 2.16 9.89
N PHE A 115 1.59 1.36 10.78
CA PHE A 115 0.40 1.74 11.56
C PHE A 115 0.64 2.90 12.53
N PRO A 116 1.70 2.87 13.38
CA PRO A 116 2.00 3.96 14.31
C PRO A 116 2.11 5.34 13.66
N PRO A 117 2.88 5.55 12.55
CA PRO A 117 2.96 6.88 11.94
C PRO A 117 1.62 7.36 11.39
N ILE A 118 0.80 6.48 10.81
CA ILE A 118 -0.54 6.83 10.31
C ILE A 118 -1.44 7.31 11.46
N ILE A 119 -1.46 6.59 12.58
CA ILE A 119 -2.28 6.95 13.75
C ILE A 119 -1.86 8.31 14.31
N ILE A 120 -0.55 8.56 14.42
CA ILE A 120 -0.01 9.82 14.94
C ILE A 120 -0.50 11.01 14.08
N ILE A 121 -0.51 10.85 12.76
CA ILE A 121 -0.93 11.91 11.83
C ILE A 121 -2.42 12.18 11.94
N ILE A 122 -3.25 11.14 11.92
CA ILE A 122 -4.71 11.27 12.06
C ILE A 122 -5.05 12.01 13.35
N TYR A 123 -4.43 11.62 14.46
CA TYR A 123 -4.67 12.24 15.76
C TYR A 123 -4.20 13.70 15.81
N THR A 124 -3.06 14.00 15.21
CA THR A 124 -2.52 15.37 15.14
C THR A 124 -3.41 16.28 14.29
N LEU A 125 -3.91 15.78 13.16
CA LEU A 125 -4.85 16.49 12.29
C LEU A 125 -6.17 16.76 12.98
N GLU A 126 -6.72 15.75 13.68
CA GLU A 126 -7.96 15.90 14.44
C GLU A 126 -7.81 16.93 15.56
N TYR A 127 -6.72 16.87 16.34
CA TYR A 127 -6.48 17.81 17.43
C TYR A 127 -6.28 19.26 16.96
N ARG A 128 -5.56 19.49 15.86
CA ARG A 128 -5.19 20.84 15.40
C ARG A 128 -6.25 21.51 14.52
N LEU A 129 -6.99 20.71 13.76
CA LEU A 129 -7.90 21.19 12.73
C LEU A 129 -9.34 20.75 12.96
N ALA A 130 -9.70 20.34 14.18
CA ALA A 130 -11.08 19.97 14.55
C ALA A 130 -12.14 20.98 14.05
N HIS A 131 -11.78 22.26 13.95
CA HIS A 131 -12.66 23.34 13.53
C HIS A 131 -12.65 23.62 12.02
N TRP A 132 -11.70 23.04 11.27
CA TRP A 132 -11.53 23.25 9.84
C TRP A 132 -12.30 22.18 9.05
N THR A 133 -13.28 22.63 8.27
CA THR A 133 -14.06 21.76 7.39
C THR A 133 -13.99 22.29 5.96
N VAL A 134 -13.77 21.38 5.01
CA VAL A 134 -13.76 21.69 3.57
C VAL A 134 -15.10 21.30 3.00
N LYS A 135 -15.80 22.26 2.37
CA LYS A 135 -17.04 21.96 1.63
C LYS A 135 -16.68 21.39 0.27
N LEU A 136 -17.18 20.19 -0.04
CA LEU A 136 -17.02 19.61 -1.36
C LEU A 136 -18.11 20.15 -2.31
N PRO A 137 -17.80 20.31 -3.61
CA PRO A 137 -18.79 20.68 -4.62
C PRO A 137 -19.69 19.50 -5.05
N PHE A 138 -19.51 18.32 -4.46
CA PHE A 138 -20.28 17.12 -4.73
C PHE A 138 -20.56 16.36 -3.42
N TYR A 139 -21.75 15.75 -3.32
CA TYR A 139 -22.17 14.97 -2.15
C TYR A 139 -21.52 13.58 -2.18
N VAL A 140 -20.86 13.19 -1.09
CA VAL A 140 -20.30 11.83 -0.93
C VAL A 140 -21.24 11.00 -0.03
N PRO A 141 -21.84 9.91 -0.53
CA PRO A 141 -22.67 9.02 0.27
C PRO A 141 -21.92 8.51 1.51
N GLY A 142 -22.47 8.76 2.69
CA GLY A 142 -21.91 8.33 3.98
C GLY A 142 -21.01 9.37 4.69
N VAL A 143 -20.55 10.42 4.01
CA VAL A 143 -19.68 11.47 4.59
C VAL A 143 -20.33 12.86 4.53
N GLY A 144 -21.22 13.11 3.55
CA GLY A 144 -21.95 14.36 3.40
C GLY A 144 -21.22 15.40 2.53
N ASP A 145 -21.59 16.67 2.70
CA ASP A 145 -21.08 17.82 1.90
C ASP A 145 -19.84 18.49 2.52
N THR A 146 -19.48 18.11 3.75
CA THR A 146 -18.38 18.69 4.51
C THR A 146 -17.39 17.62 4.89
N LEU A 147 -16.15 17.78 4.44
CA LEU A 147 -15.03 16.94 4.83
C LEU A 147 -14.31 17.56 6.02
N GLY A 148 -14.14 16.76 7.07
CA GLY A 148 -13.19 17.08 8.13
C GLY A 148 -11.73 16.94 7.67
N PRO A 149 -10.77 17.34 8.50
CA PRO A 149 -9.34 17.31 8.18
C PRO A 149 -8.83 15.90 7.85
N VAL A 150 -9.36 14.88 8.53
CA VAL A 150 -9.02 13.47 8.28
C VAL A 150 -9.51 13.04 6.89
N GLY A 151 -10.72 13.42 6.51
CA GLY A 151 -11.26 13.13 5.17
C GLY A 151 -10.44 13.82 4.07
N TRP A 152 -10.01 15.06 4.32
CA TRP A 152 -9.14 15.79 3.40
C TRP A 152 -7.76 15.12 3.26
N TYR A 153 -7.18 14.64 4.37
CA TYR A 153 -5.94 13.87 4.34
C TYR A 153 -6.07 12.58 3.52
N ILE A 154 -7.16 11.83 3.68
CA ILE A 154 -7.39 10.60 2.91
C ILE A 154 -7.49 10.91 1.41
N LEU A 155 -8.23 11.97 1.02
CA LEU A 155 -8.30 12.39 -0.38
C LEU A 155 -6.92 12.78 -0.94
N CYS A 156 -6.15 13.55 -0.18
CA CYS A 156 -4.78 13.89 -0.55
C CYS A 156 -3.90 12.65 -0.66
N ALA A 157 -3.94 11.73 0.31
CA ALA A 157 -3.14 10.51 0.33
C ALA A 157 -3.48 9.58 -0.85
N VAL A 158 -4.76 9.46 -1.21
CA VAL A 158 -5.20 8.69 -2.38
C VAL A 158 -4.70 9.35 -3.66
N THR A 159 -4.86 10.67 -3.80
CA THR A 159 -4.39 11.43 -4.97
C THR A 159 -2.87 11.31 -5.12
N VAL A 160 -2.15 11.48 -4.02
CA VAL A 160 -0.70 11.29 -3.93
C VAL A 160 -0.33 9.86 -4.29
N SER A 161 -1.09 8.85 -3.86
CA SER A 161 -0.85 7.45 -4.24
C SER A 161 -1.02 7.22 -5.74
N PHE A 162 -2.00 7.85 -6.38
CA PHE A 162 -2.17 7.76 -7.84
C PHE A 162 -1.01 8.42 -8.61
N VAL A 163 -0.40 9.46 -8.05
CA VAL A 163 0.72 10.19 -8.69
C VAL A 163 2.08 9.56 -8.36
N LEU A 164 2.32 9.17 -7.11
CA LEU A 164 3.60 8.62 -6.64
C LEU A 164 3.83 7.18 -7.09
N LYS A 165 2.79 6.32 -7.15
CA LYS A 165 2.96 4.93 -7.60
C LYS A 165 3.61 4.82 -8.99
N PRO A 166 3.12 5.52 -10.04
CA PRO A 166 3.75 5.45 -11.36
C PRO A 166 5.15 6.10 -11.38
N LEU A 167 5.39 7.11 -10.55
CA LEU A 167 6.71 7.77 -10.42
C LEU A 167 7.74 6.88 -9.72
N ALA A 168 7.34 6.22 -8.63
CA ALA A 168 8.14 5.26 -7.90
C ALA A 168 8.45 4.05 -8.78
N GLU A 169 7.48 3.48 -9.49
CA GLU A 169 7.71 2.39 -10.45
C GLU A 169 8.69 2.78 -11.56
N THR A 170 8.62 4.03 -12.04
CA THR A 170 9.54 4.55 -13.06
C THR A 170 10.95 4.77 -12.50
N ALA A 171 11.09 5.30 -11.29
CA ALA A 171 12.38 5.51 -10.64
C ALA A 171 13.06 4.18 -10.26
N VAL A 172 12.30 3.23 -9.72
CA VAL A 172 12.72 1.88 -9.35
C VAL A 172 13.24 1.11 -10.56
N LYS A 173 12.59 1.21 -11.73
CA LYS A 173 13.08 0.65 -13.00
C LYS A 173 14.37 1.30 -13.50
N ARG A 174 14.57 2.58 -13.19
CA ARG A 174 15.72 3.37 -13.66
C ARG A 174 16.97 3.19 -12.81
N PHE A 175 16.82 2.83 -11.53
CA PHE A 175 17.93 2.68 -10.58
C PHE A 175 18.15 1.25 -10.06
N GLY A 176 17.21 0.31 -10.25
CA GLY A 176 17.36 -1.08 -9.81
C GLY A 176 17.36 -2.11 -10.95
N GLY A 177 17.63 -1.68 -12.19
CA GLY A 177 17.80 -2.56 -13.35
C GLY A 177 19.27 -2.77 -13.65
N GLY A 178 19.90 -3.69 -12.93
CA GLY A 178 21.19 -4.30 -13.21
C GLY A 178 21.10 -5.78 -12.87
#